data_AF-A0A935FGN4-F1
#
_entry.id   AF-A0A935FGN4-F1
#
_cell.length_a   1.000
_cell.length_b   1.000
_cell.length_c   1.000
_cell.angle_alpha   90.00
_cell.angle_beta   90.00
_cell.angle_gamma   90.00
#
_symmetry.space_group_name_H-M   'P 1'
#
loop_
_entity.id
_entity.type
_entity.pdbx_description
1 polymer ?
#
loop_
_entity_poly.entity_id
_entity_poly.type
_entity_poly.pdbx_seq_one_letter_code
_entity_poly.pdbx_strand_id
1 'polypeptide(L)'
;MRYPNRWFAVLRRPADRLTLLLALLVPFGLACAGSVGQGGQPSDPDASNGRVPMAGAPPTDGPVATAGGSVVAGADRESARLPQIDFAGLGPQDATVAAGGAGAELVQADDARVTSRVRLFRLWSGLATDHFYTTSIAERDLAVRDLGYVLEDELIYVHDTAGDGRRPLHRYYSELETDHFYTALGDGGSIPGYVYEGIACYVYVTPGDNRVRLFRLWNASSRDHGYSTRASSAPGYAAEPWEQIWVYDNFGYYGFFYTDYTASNHDLAQLRQWTNTGFASSMAQLEVLLAFGFERVIYSFDPYAVLPRVGVDPGSPEFRARYFAALREALGGLRQALAGRGYLGRVTDFYIADEPALHRDLFKDQAFLDRYADEFKGAFPAQRLWAAFAQVLPSQPHLNPPPRLDGVVVDPYFWDQGLAVDAVSKYLYEAHPNSALNWAKQFDKPIIVAGHAMYPVRNDLVEREYQVLRNDPAVIGLVWFIYDKTFVSGGAGQHPALVDFIRGLRVVP
;
A
#
# COMPACT_ATOMS: atom_id res chain seq x y z
N MET A 1 35.31 -0.54 9.45
CA MET A 1 35.64 -1.85 8.82
C MET A 1 35.06 -1.86 7.40
N ARG A 2 35.59 -2.67 6.47
CA ARG A 2 35.01 -2.83 5.12
C ARG A 2 34.19 -4.12 5.06
N TYR A 3 32.90 -4.03 4.76
CA TYR A 3 32.06 -5.19 4.46
C TYR A 3 31.95 -5.37 2.93
N PRO A 4 31.89 -6.61 2.40
CA PRO A 4 31.89 -6.86 0.96
C PRO A 4 30.47 -6.90 0.37
N ASN A 5 30.14 -5.95 -0.50
CA ASN A 5 28.83 -5.89 -1.19
C ASN A 5 28.65 -7.11 -2.13
N ARG A 6 27.84 -8.09 -1.70
CA ARG A 6 27.67 -9.41 -2.35
C ARG A 6 26.48 -9.54 -3.32
N TRP A 7 26.18 -8.49 -4.11
CA TRP A 7 25.14 -8.56 -5.15
C TRP A 7 25.69 -8.40 -6.58
N PHE A 8 26.28 -7.25 -6.92
CA PHE A 8 26.90 -7.01 -8.24
C PHE A 8 28.10 -7.92 -8.60
N ALA A 9 28.54 -8.79 -7.70
CA ALA A 9 29.58 -9.79 -7.96
C ALA A 9 29.08 -11.01 -8.77
N VAL A 10 27.78 -11.34 -8.70
CA VAL A 10 27.23 -12.60 -9.23
C VAL A 10 27.00 -12.57 -10.75
N LEU A 11 26.83 -11.38 -11.34
CA LEU A 11 26.62 -11.20 -12.79
C LEU A 11 27.92 -11.18 -13.62
N ARG A 12 29.08 -11.48 -13.01
CA ARG A 12 30.41 -11.29 -13.63
C ARG A 12 31.02 -12.54 -14.28
N ARG A 13 30.30 -13.26 -15.15
CA ARG A 13 30.88 -14.27 -16.06
C ARG A 13 30.23 -14.29 -17.44
N PRO A 14 30.84 -13.69 -18.48
CA PRO A 14 30.59 -14.10 -19.86
C PRO A 14 31.25 -15.47 -20.08
N ALA A 15 30.50 -16.44 -20.60
CA ALA A 15 30.98 -17.80 -20.86
C ALA A 15 30.74 -18.19 -22.33
N ASP A 16 31.61 -17.66 -23.20
CA ASP A 16 32.05 -18.17 -24.51
C ASP A 16 31.03 -18.66 -25.58
N ARG A 17 31.56 -18.88 -26.80
CA ARG A 17 30.81 -19.08 -28.05
C ARG A 17 30.91 -20.53 -28.55
N LEU A 18 29.89 -20.94 -29.33
CA LEU A 18 29.79 -22.20 -30.12
C LEU A 18 29.73 -23.47 -29.25
N THR A 19 28.89 -24.47 -29.54
CA THR A 19 29.08 -25.41 -30.66
C THR A 19 27.90 -26.42 -30.77
N LEU A 20 27.36 -26.65 -31.98
CA LEU A 20 26.39 -27.72 -32.38
C LEU A 20 25.05 -27.82 -31.58
N LEU A 21 24.06 -28.66 -31.96
CA LEU A 21 23.28 -28.76 -33.22
C LEU A 21 22.09 -29.74 -33.00
N LEU A 22 20.91 -29.44 -33.58
CA LEU A 22 19.87 -30.35 -34.11
C LEU A 22 19.34 -31.60 -33.35
N ALA A 23 18.02 -31.85 -33.53
CA ALA A 23 17.29 -33.13 -33.45
C ALA A 23 17.04 -33.74 -32.03
N LEU A 24 15.96 -34.51 -31.76
CA LEU A 24 14.78 -34.90 -32.57
C LEU A 24 13.52 -35.13 -31.68
N LEU A 25 12.45 -35.70 -32.27
CA LEU A 25 11.05 -35.73 -31.81
C LEU A 25 10.62 -36.91 -30.89
N VAL A 26 9.49 -36.69 -30.18
CA VAL A 26 8.38 -37.65 -29.86
C VAL A 26 8.49 -38.59 -28.62
N PRO A 27 7.36 -38.99 -27.97
CA PRO A 27 7.33 -39.41 -26.55
C PRO A 27 6.76 -40.86 -26.31
N PHE A 28 6.01 -41.07 -25.21
CA PHE A 28 5.53 -42.31 -24.52
C PHE A 28 6.41 -42.75 -23.31
N GLY A 29 5.88 -43.36 -22.24
CA GLY A 29 4.49 -43.75 -21.93
C GLY A 29 4.30 -44.30 -20.49
N LEU A 30 3.07 -44.73 -20.15
CA LEU A 30 2.66 -45.23 -18.82
C LEU A 30 3.32 -46.57 -18.40
N ALA A 31 3.51 -46.77 -17.09
CA ALA A 31 3.29 -48.05 -16.40
C ALA A 31 3.13 -47.83 -14.87
N CYS A 32 2.51 -48.80 -14.16
CA CYS A 32 2.18 -48.70 -12.73
C CYS A 32 2.67 -49.92 -11.92
N ALA A 33 2.59 -49.76 -10.59
CA ALA A 33 2.26 -50.78 -9.56
C ALA A 33 3.36 -51.59 -8.86
N GLY A 34 3.19 -51.68 -7.52
CA GLY A 34 3.64 -52.74 -6.62
C GLY A 34 4.96 -52.52 -5.85
N SER A 35 5.17 -53.06 -4.64
CA SER A 35 4.21 -53.53 -3.60
C SER A 35 4.96 -54.02 -2.34
N VAL A 36 4.48 -53.64 -1.14
CA VAL A 36 4.67 -54.34 0.17
C VAL A 36 6.09 -54.41 0.77
N GLY A 37 6.19 -54.08 2.06
CA GLY A 37 7.33 -54.40 2.94
C GLY A 37 7.10 -53.88 4.37
N GLN A 38 7.05 -54.78 5.37
CA GLN A 38 6.80 -54.43 6.78
C GLN A 38 8.08 -54.41 7.63
N GLY A 39 8.04 -53.67 8.75
CA GLY A 39 8.58 -54.14 10.03
C GLY A 39 9.69 -53.29 10.66
N GLY A 40 9.53 -52.97 11.95
CA GLY A 40 10.61 -52.42 12.80
C GLY A 40 10.18 -51.39 13.84
N GLN A 41 9.73 -51.84 15.03
CA GLN A 41 9.96 -51.07 16.27
C GLN A 41 11.37 -51.39 16.81
N PRO A 42 11.89 -50.56 17.73
CA PRO A 42 12.05 -51.05 19.10
C PRO A 42 11.34 -50.20 20.17
N SER A 43 11.41 -50.68 21.41
CA SER A 43 10.67 -50.22 22.59
C SER A 43 11.50 -49.39 23.59
N ASP A 44 10.84 -48.48 24.30
CA ASP A 44 11.28 -47.95 25.61
C ASP A 44 11.20 -49.02 26.73
N PRO A 45 11.93 -48.81 27.84
CA PRO A 45 11.35 -49.07 29.16
C PRO A 45 11.62 -47.98 30.24
N ASP A 46 10.54 -47.61 30.92
CA ASP A 46 10.29 -47.30 32.35
C ASP A 46 11.46 -47.51 33.38
N ALA A 47 11.53 -46.89 34.58
CA ALA A 47 10.51 -46.14 35.35
C ALA A 47 11.08 -45.30 36.53
N SER A 48 10.25 -44.36 37.05
CA SER A 48 10.15 -43.95 38.49
C SER A 48 11.30 -43.10 39.12
N ASN A 49 11.16 -42.37 40.24
CA ASN A 49 10.02 -42.02 41.12
C ASN A 49 10.36 -40.77 42.00
N GLY A 50 9.40 -39.90 42.40
CA GLY A 50 9.66 -38.78 43.35
C GLY A 50 8.48 -37.79 43.55
N ARG A 51 8.19 -37.32 44.79
CA ARG A 51 6.89 -36.74 45.22
C ARG A 51 7.07 -35.84 46.49
N VAL A 52 6.15 -34.99 47.02
CA VAL A 52 4.69 -34.79 46.85
C VAL A 52 4.27 -33.30 46.55
N PRO A 53 3.47 -32.45 47.28
CA PRO A 53 2.78 -31.29 46.64
C PRO A 53 2.92 -29.90 47.35
N MET A 54 2.18 -28.86 46.88
CA MET A 54 1.14 -28.14 47.66
C MET A 54 0.15 -27.36 46.74
N ALA A 55 -0.97 -26.88 47.29
CA ALA A 55 -2.17 -26.38 46.58
C ALA A 55 -2.09 -24.92 46.04
N GLY A 56 -3.02 -24.38 45.23
CA GLY A 56 -4.35 -24.89 44.82
C GLY A 56 -5.04 -24.13 43.65
N ALA A 57 -6.31 -24.45 43.38
CA ALA A 57 -7.13 -24.08 42.20
C ALA A 57 -8.06 -22.85 42.45
N PRO A 58 -8.95 -22.36 41.53
CA PRO A 58 -9.46 -22.93 40.27
C PRO A 58 -9.55 -21.99 39.03
N PRO A 59 -9.91 -22.51 37.83
CA PRO A 59 -10.23 -21.73 36.63
C PRO A 59 -11.74 -21.39 36.50
N THR A 60 -12.10 -20.59 35.49
CA THR A 60 -13.48 -20.38 35.01
C THR A 60 -13.52 -20.34 33.48
N ASP A 61 -14.41 -21.11 32.87
CA ASP A 61 -14.53 -21.23 31.40
C ASP A 61 -15.41 -20.13 30.80
N GLY A 62 -15.01 -19.60 29.64
CA GLY A 62 -15.84 -18.74 28.79
C GLY A 62 -16.46 -19.54 27.64
N PRO A 63 -17.78 -19.44 27.37
CA PRO A 63 -18.44 -20.30 26.38
C PRO A 63 -18.18 -19.87 24.93
N VAL A 64 -17.88 -20.85 24.07
CA VAL A 64 -17.88 -20.68 22.61
C VAL A 64 -19.33 -20.68 22.12
N ALA A 65 -19.77 -19.59 21.49
CA ALA A 65 -21.12 -19.46 20.94
C ALA A 65 -21.16 -19.83 19.45
N THR A 66 -21.77 -20.96 19.11
CA THR A 66 -22.08 -21.35 17.73
C THR A 66 -23.41 -20.72 17.28
N ALA A 67 -23.38 -19.93 16.21
CA ALA A 67 -24.58 -19.26 15.68
C ALA A 67 -25.38 -20.19 14.74
N GLY A 68 -26.57 -20.60 15.17
CA GLY A 68 -27.53 -21.35 14.36
C GLY A 68 -28.89 -21.44 15.04
N GLY A 69 -29.84 -20.58 14.65
CA GLY A 69 -31.18 -20.50 15.24
C GLY A 69 -32.14 -19.72 14.34
N SER A 70 -33.41 -20.11 14.32
CA SER A 70 -34.41 -19.58 13.38
C SER A 70 -35.07 -18.28 13.87
N VAL A 71 -35.56 -17.50 12.91
CA VAL A 71 -36.34 -16.28 13.13
C VAL A 71 -37.66 -16.58 13.83
N VAL A 72 -38.04 -15.72 14.78
CA VAL A 72 -39.43 -15.49 15.21
C VAL A 72 -39.67 -13.98 15.17
N ALA A 73 -40.84 -13.56 14.67
CA ALA A 73 -41.17 -12.14 14.47
C ALA A 73 -42.02 -11.59 15.62
N GLY A 74 -41.95 -10.26 15.82
CA GLY A 74 -42.89 -9.51 16.66
C GLY A 74 -42.42 -9.28 18.10
N ALA A 75 -41.59 -8.26 18.30
CA ALA A 75 -41.43 -7.55 19.57
C ALA A 75 -41.17 -6.07 19.23
N ASP A 76 -41.85 -5.16 19.93
CA ASP A 76 -41.79 -3.73 19.62
C ASP A 76 -40.41 -3.14 19.97
N ARG A 77 -39.81 -2.41 19.03
CA ARG A 77 -38.61 -1.60 19.27
C ARG A 77 -39.02 -0.30 19.99
N GLU A 78 -39.25 -0.37 21.31
CA GLU A 78 -39.05 0.84 22.12
C GLU A 78 -37.56 1.23 22.00
N SER A 79 -37.31 2.36 21.37
CA SER A 79 -35.95 2.80 21.06
C SER A 79 -35.20 3.14 22.33
N ALA A 80 -34.12 2.39 22.60
CA ALA A 80 -33.08 2.80 23.52
C ALA A 80 -32.39 4.04 22.93
N ARG A 81 -32.98 5.22 23.16
CA ARG A 81 -32.45 6.52 22.71
C ARG A 81 -31.02 6.67 23.22
N LEU A 82 -30.06 6.52 22.32
CA LEU A 82 -28.72 7.05 22.53
C LEU A 82 -28.86 8.58 22.66
N PRO A 83 -28.19 9.22 23.64
CA PRO A 83 -28.24 10.67 23.76
C PRO A 83 -27.54 11.27 22.54
N GLN A 84 -28.26 12.08 21.77
CA GLN A 84 -27.67 12.81 20.64
C GLN A 84 -26.59 13.76 21.18
N ILE A 85 -25.33 13.41 20.95
CA ILE A 85 -24.23 14.37 21.02
C ILE A 85 -24.33 15.19 19.75
N ASP A 86 -24.67 16.47 19.89
CA ASP A 86 -24.66 17.39 18.76
C ASP A 86 -23.21 17.56 18.28
N PHE A 87 -22.91 17.02 17.11
CA PHE A 87 -21.60 17.11 16.47
C PHE A 87 -21.45 18.40 15.63
N ALA A 88 -22.48 19.24 15.51
CA ALA A 88 -22.43 20.49 14.75
C ALA A 88 -21.39 21.45 15.34
N GLY A 89 -20.23 21.54 14.68
CA GLY A 89 -19.06 22.30 15.14
C GLY A 89 -17.78 21.48 15.34
N LEU A 90 -17.84 20.15 15.23
CA LEU A 90 -16.66 19.25 15.27
C LEU A 90 -16.22 18.70 13.90
N GLY A 91 -16.95 19.04 12.83
CA GLY A 91 -16.57 18.74 11.44
C GLY A 91 -15.43 19.63 10.90
N PRO A 92 -15.01 19.43 9.64
CA PRO A 92 -14.00 20.26 8.98
C PRO A 92 -14.42 21.74 8.96
N GLN A 93 -13.54 22.63 9.41
CA GLN A 93 -13.85 24.06 9.50
C GLN A 93 -13.72 24.72 8.12
N ASP A 94 -14.82 25.25 7.59
CA ASP A 94 -14.84 25.96 6.30
C ASP A 94 -13.96 27.21 6.35
N ALA A 95 -12.89 27.19 5.56
CA ALA A 95 -11.94 28.28 5.43
C ALA A 95 -12.47 29.40 4.53
N THR A 96 -13.46 30.18 4.99
CA THR A 96 -13.60 31.65 4.81
C THR A 96 -14.98 32.17 5.24
N VAL A 97 -15.03 33.25 6.05
CA VAL A 97 -15.49 34.60 5.66
C VAL A 97 -15.01 35.58 6.75
N ALA A 98 -14.18 36.57 6.38
CA ALA A 98 -13.85 37.72 7.22
C ALA A 98 -13.44 38.92 6.36
N ALA A 99 -14.39 39.56 5.68
CA ALA A 99 -14.14 40.73 4.84
C ALA A 99 -14.20 42.03 5.67
N GLY A 100 -13.07 42.75 5.81
CA GLY A 100 -13.05 44.02 6.52
C GLY A 100 -11.66 44.61 6.80
N GLY A 101 -11.07 45.29 5.82
CA GLY A 101 -9.80 46.01 5.96
C GLY A 101 -9.08 46.15 4.61
N ALA A 102 -8.61 47.34 4.27
CA ALA A 102 -8.03 47.63 2.95
C ALA A 102 -6.51 47.87 3.00
N GLY A 103 -5.82 47.45 1.93
CA GLY A 103 -4.46 47.92 1.61
C GLY A 103 -3.32 46.95 1.91
N ALA A 104 -3.11 45.97 1.03
CA ALA A 104 -1.84 45.24 0.88
C ALA A 104 -1.62 44.87 -0.60
N GLU A 105 -0.37 44.62 -1.00
CA GLU A 105 0.03 44.45 -2.40
C GLU A 105 -0.35 43.09 -3.00
N LEU A 106 -0.54 43.05 -4.33
CA LEU A 106 -0.77 41.82 -5.09
C LEU A 106 0.53 41.00 -5.22
N VAL A 107 0.82 40.17 -4.23
CA VAL A 107 1.70 39.02 -4.41
C VAL A 107 0.87 37.92 -5.08
N GLN A 108 1.28 37.47 -6.27
CA GLN A 108 0.79 36.20 -6.80
C GLN A 108 1.33 35.08 -5.91
N ALA A 109 0.48 34.51 -5.06
CA ALA A 109 0.77 33.24 -4.44
C ALA A 109 0.73 32.15 -5.53
N ASP A 110 1.79 31.38 -5.67
CA ASP A 110 1.75 30.12 -6.42
C ASP A 110 0.67 29.20 -5.84
N ASP A 111 0.13 28.30 -6.66
CA ASP A 111 -0.82 27.26 -6.24
C ASP A 111 -0.18 26.25 -5.27
N ALA A 112 -0.05 26.68 -4.01
CA ALA A 112 0.32 25.86 -2.89
C ALA A 112 -0.76 24.79 -2.66
N ARG A 113 -0.60 23.66 -3.35
CA ARG A 113 -1.47 22.48 -3.25
C ARG A 113 -1.43 21.92 -1.83
N VAL A 114 -2.26 22.48 -0.96
CA VAL A 114 -2.59 21.87 0.34
C VAL A 114 -3.30 20.55 0.06
N THR A 115 -2.53 19.47 -0.11
CA THR A 115 -3.07 18.12 -0.37
C THR A 115 -3.50 17.45 0.93
N SER A 116 -4.22 18.21 1.78
CA SER A 116 -4.81 17.70 3.01
C SER A 116 -5.75 16.55 2.64
N ARG A 117 -5.27 15.36 3.00
CA ARG A 117 -5.86 14.05 2.75
C ARG A 117 -5.99 13.44 4.12
N VAL A 118 -7.21 13.06 4.48
CA VAL A 118 -7.55 12.58 5.81
C VAL A 118 -8.26 11.25 5.68
N ARG A 119 -8.10 10.39 6.69
CA ARG A 119 -8.87 9.16 6.78
C ARG A 119 -10.32 9.52 7.10
N LEU A 120 -11.25 9.02 6.29
CA LEU A 120 -12.65 8.89 6.70
C LEU A 120 -12.73 7.65 7.59
N PHE A 121 -12.88 7.87 8.89
CA PHE A 121 -13.19 6.80 9.83
C PHE A 121 -14.60 6.28 9.53
N ARG A 122 -14.71 4.96 9.41
CA ARG A 122 -15.97 4.22 9.31
C ARG A 122 -16.20 3.52 10.64
N LEU A 123 -17.38 3.68 11.22
CA LEU A 123 -17.74 3.09 12.51
C LEU A 123 -19.10 2.40 12.41
N TRP A 124 -19.30 1.32 13.17
CA TRP A 124 -20.56 0.56 13.21
C TRP A 124 -21.11 0.50 14.64
N SER A 125 -22.41 0.76 14.82
CA SER A 125 -23.10 0.53 16.10
C SER A 125 -24.15 -0.58 15.94
N GLY A 126 -23.85 -1.74 16.52
CA GLY A 126 -24.79 -2.87 16.56
C GLY A 126 -26.03 -2.65 17.44
N LEU A 127 -26.06 -1.56 18.22
CA LEU A 127 -27.23 -1.13 19.01
C LEU A 127 -28.14 -0.19 18.21
N ALA A 128 -27.56 0.75 17.47
CA ALA A 128 -28.30 1.63 16.56
C ALA A 128 -28.74 0.90 15.27
N THR A 129 -27.97 -0.09 14.83
CA THR A 129 -28.01 -0.71 13.49
C THR A 129 -27.45 0.20 12.36
N ASP A 130 -26.57 1.14 12.71
CA ASP A 130 -26.11 2.28 11.89
C ASP A 130 -24.59 2.28 11.59
N HIS A 131 -24.18 2.81 10.43
CA HIS A 131 -22.80 3.24 10.16
C HIS A 131 -22.58 4.77 10.22
N PHE A 132 -21.68 5.19 11.11
CA PHE A 132 -21.22 6.57 11.23
C PHE A 132 -19.89 6.80 10.49
N TYR A 133 -19.76 7.93 9.78
CA TYR A 133 -18.57 8.31 9.01
C TYR A 133 -18.12 9.73 9.35
N THR A 134 -16.83 9.88 9.65
CA THR A 134 -16.24 11.16 10.06
C THR A 134 -14.75 11.25 9.71
N THR A 135 -14.26 12.45 9.40
CA THR A 135 -12.82 12.76 9.32
C THR A 135 -12.25 13.27 10.66
N SER A 136 -13.13 13.61 11.60
CA SER A 136 -12.79 14.20 12.89
C SER A 136 -12.41 13.10 13.90
N ILE A 137 -11.18 13.17 14.40
CA ILE A 137 -10.69 12.32 15.49
C ILE A 137 -11.56 12.51 16.76
N ALA A 138 -12.07 13.71 16.99
CA ALA A 138 -12.94 14.01 18.14
C ALA A 138 -14.31 13.35 18.01
N GLU A 139 -15.00 13.47 16.87
CA GLU A 139 -16.29 12.78 16.64
C GLU A 139 -16.13 11.26 16.77
N ARG A 140 -15.07 10.69 16.18
CA ARG A 140 -14.73 9.25 16.28
C ARG A 140 -14.60 8.80 17.73
N ASP A 141 -13.79 9.49 18.53
CA ASP A 141 -13.49 9.08 19.91
C ASP A 141 -14.70 9.29 20.85
N LEU A 142 -15.56 10.28 20.57
CA LEU A 142 -16.85 10.44 21.25
C LEU A 142 -17.82 9.31 20.89
N ALA A 143 -17.97 8.98 19.60
CA ALA A 143 -18.86 7.91 19.15
C ALA A 143 -18.49 6.53 19.72
N VAL A 144 -17.19 6.23 19.82
CA VAL A 144 -16.70 4.99 20.46
C VAL A 144 -16.92 5.00 21.97
N ARG A 145 -16.63 6.12 22.65
CA ARG A 145 -16.69 6.19 24.12
C ARG A 145 -18.12 6.25 24.68
N ASP A 146 -18.99 7.06 24.06
CA ASP A 146 -20.28 7.45 24.64
C ASP A 146 -21.49 6.86 23.90
N LEU A 147 -21.36 6.54 22.61
CA LEU A 147 -22.47 6.11 21.75
C LEU A 147 -22.40 4.63 21.32
N GLY A 148 -21.41 3.88 21.81
CA GLY A 148 -21.31 2.43 21.62
C GLY A 148 -20.91 1.98 20.20
N TYR A 149 -20.34 2.88 19.38
CA TYR A 149 -19.80 2.52 18.07
C TYR A 149 -18.48 1.78 18.19
N VAL A 150 -18.20 0.90 17.22
CA VAL A 150 -16.90 0.24 17.03
C VAL A 150 -16.26 0.79 15.77
N LEU A 151 -14.99 1.20 15.85
CA LEU A 151 -14.22 1.64 14.68
C LEU A 151 -13.92 0.44 13.77
N GLU A 152 -14.24 0.57 12.48
CA GLU A 152 -13.95 -0.46 11.48
C GLU A 152 -12.63 -0.20 10.73
N ASP A 153 -12.07 -1.27 10.17
CA ASP A 153 -10.72 -1.29 9.61
C ASP A 153 -10.60 -0.84 8.15
N GLU A 154 -11.71 -0.46 7.51
CA GLU A 154 -11.69 0.02 6.12
C GLU A 154 -10.89 1.32 5.99
N LEU A 155 -10.08 1.40 4.94
CA LEU A 155 -9.22 2.54 4.63
C LEU A 155 -9.86 3.37 3.52
N ILE A 156 -10.64 4.37 3.92
CA ILE A 156 -11.23 5.35 3.02
C ILE A 156 -10.51 6.68 3.25
N TYR A 157 -10.03 7.32 2.17
CA TYR A 157 -9.27 8.57 2.24
C TYR A 157 -9.93 9.67 1.41
N VAL A 158 -10.18 10.80 2.05
CA VAL A 158 -10.96 11.91 1.52
C VAL A 158 -10.18 13.22 1.69
N HIS A 159 -10.72 14.31 1.14
CA HIS A 159 -10.21 15.64 1.47
C HIS A 159 -11.08 16.26 2.56
N ASP A 160 -10.46 16.95 3.51
CA ASP A 160 -11.11 17.86 4.46
C ASP A 160 -11.32 19.27 3.85
N THR A 161 -10.70 19.55 2.70
CA THR A 161 -10.75 20.84 1.99
C THR A 161 -11.36 20.75 0.60
N ALA A 162 -12.08 21.80 0.22
CA ALA A 162 -12.51 22.08 -1.15
C ALA A 162 -11.30 22.19 -2.11
N GLY A 163 -11.54 22.03 -3.41
CA GLY A 163 -10.50 22.14 -4.45
C GLY A 163 -10.91 21.52 -5.78
N ASP A 164 -10.01 21.57 -6.76
CA ASP A 164 -10.27 21.18 -8.15
C ASP A 164 -10.94 19.81 -8.32
N GLY A 165 -12.12 19.81 -8.94
CA GLY A 165 -12.90 18.61 -9.23
C GLY A 165 -13.52 17.91 -8.01
N ARG A 166 -13.37 18.48 -6.81
CA ARG A 166 -14.00 18.01 -5.57
C ARG A 166 -15.37 18.67 -5.38
N ARG A 167 -16.28 17.98 -4.69
CA ARG A 167 -17.55 18.50 -4.19
C ARG A 167 -17.75 18.04 -2.73
N PRO A 168 -18.47 18.80 -1.89
CA PRO A 168 -18.77 18.38 -0.53
C PRO A 168 -19.56 17.07 -0.50
N LEU A 169 -19.29 16.24 0.50
CA LEU A 169 -20.10 15.11 0.91
C LEU A 169 -20.89 15.54 2.16
N HIS A 170 -22.17 15.83 1.96
CA HIS A 170 -23.09 16.29 3.00
C HIS A 170 -23.56 15.11 3.87
N ARG A 171 -23.52 15.26 5.20
CA ARG A 171 -24.05 14.29 6.18
C ARG A 171 -25.44 14.71 6.65
N TYR A 172 -26.31 13.71 6.82
CA TYR A 172 -27.67 13.87 7.34
C TYR A 172 -27.98 12.70 8.28
N TYR A 173 -28.89 12.90 9.25
CA TYR A 173 -29.30 11.86 10.20
C TYR A 173 -30.83 11.74 10.30
N SER A 174 -31.35 10.52 10.42
CA SER A 174 -32.78 10.23 10.64
C SER A 174 -33.01 9.66 12.03
N GLU A 175 -33.66 10.42 12.93
CA GLU A 175 -34.14 9.91 14.23
C GLU A 175 -35.16 8.75 14.08
N LEU A 176 -35.90 8.72 12.97
CA LEU A 176 -36.98 7.75 12.76
C LEU A 176 -36.44 6.36 12.37
N GLU A 177 -35.44 6.34 11.49
CA GLU A 177 -34.82 5.11 10.99
C GLU A 177 -33.57 4.74 11.79
N THR A 178 -32.98 5.70 12.51
CA THR A 178 -31.66 5.59 13.17
C THR A 178 -30.56 5.29 12.14
N ASP A 179 -30.43 6.16 11.13
CA ASP A 179 -29.56 6.00 9.95
C ASP A 179 -28.89 7.33 9.55
N HIS A 180 -27.58 7.30 9.27
CA HIS A 180 -26.82 8.41 8.68
C HIS A 180 -26.71 8.30 7.15
N PHE A 181 -27.23 9.31 6.45
CA PHE A 181 -27.14 9.40 4.99
C PHE A 181 -26.05 10.39 4.54
N TYR A 182 -25.34 10.05 3.46
CA TYR A 182 -24.25 10.85 2.90
C TYR A 182 -24.41 10.99 1.38
N THR A 183 -24.30 12.22 0.88
CA THR A 183 -24.39 12.48 -0.57
C THR A 183 -23.64 13.75 -0.98
N ALA A 184 -23.07 13.72 -2.18
CA ALA A 184 -22.60 14.88 -2.90
C ALA A 184 -23.64 15.36 -3.94
N LEU A 185 -24.84 14.77 -4.04
CA LEU A 185 -25.91 15.28 -4.90
C LEU A 185 -26.59 16.49 -4.26
N GLY A 186 -26.72 17.58 -5.03
CA GLY A 186 -27.13 18.89 -4.51
C GLY A 186 -26.07 19.54 -3.63
N ASP A 187 -26.46 20.61 -2.94
CA ASP A 187 -25.56 21.52 -2.21
C ASP A 187 -26.08 21.73 -0.75
N GLY A 188 -26.37 20.63 -0.05
CA GLY A 188 -26.89 20.66 1.34
C GLY A 188 -28.42 20.83 1.46
N GLY A 189 -29.18 20.37 0.47
CA GLY A 189 -30.65 20.51 0.44
C GLY A 189 -31.40 19.54 1.36
N SER A 190 -32.63 19.88 1.75
CA SER A 190 -33.47 19.05 2.62
C SER A 190 -33.77 17.68 2.02
N ILE A 191 -33.42 16.61 2.73
CA ILE A 191 -33.80 15.23 2.41
C ILE A 191 -35.03 14.85 3.27
N PRO A 192 -36.13 14.34 2.68
CA PRO A 192 -37.33 13.99 3.45
C PRO A 192 -37.04 12.93 4.53
N GLY A 193 -37.34 13.26 5.79
CA GLY A 193 -37.12 12.38 6.94
C GLY A 193 -35.75 12.51 7.63
N TYR A 194 -34.82 13.30 7.08
CA TYR A 194 -33.48 13.48 7.63
C TYR A 194 -33.21 14.95 8.01
N VAL A 195 -32.44 15.14 9.08
CA VAL A 195 -31.88 16.43 9.51
C VAL A 195 -30.48 16.58 8.89
N TYR A 196 -30.14 17.78 8.40
CA TYR A 196 -28.81 18.07 7.85
C TYR A 196 -27.80 18.38 8.97
N GLU A 197 -26.62 17.74 8.92
CA GLU A 197 -25.59 17.85 9.97
C GLU A 197 -24.29 18.57 9.52
N GLY A 198 -24.15 18.90 8.23
CA GLY A 198 -22.99 19.62 7.70
C GLY A 198 -22.23 18.87 6.61
N ILE A 199 -21.02 19.33 6.30
CA ILE A 199 -20.11 18.68 5.35
C ILE A 199 -19.21 17.72 6.14
N ALA A 200 -19.24 16.42 5.83
CA ALA A 200 -18.36 15.44 6.46
C ALA A 200 -16.95 15.45 5.85
N CYS A 201 -16.86 15.63 4.54
CA CYS A 201 -15.61 15.71 3.77
C CYS A 201 -15.86 16.22 2.35
N TYR A 202 -14.83 16.19 1.50
CA TYR A 202 -14.88 16.52 0.08
C TYR A 202 -14.41 15.31 -0.76
N VAL A 203 -15.21 14.97 -1.78
CA VAL A 203 -15.04 13.81 -2.66
C VAL A 203 -15.00 14.23 -4.14
N TYR A 204 -14.45 13.40 -5.03
CA TYR A 204 -14.45 13.66 -6.47
C TYR A 204 -15.75 13.15 -7.10
N VAL A 205 -16.32 13.89 -8.05
CA VAL A 205 -17.49 13.44 -8.87
C VAL A 205 -17.08 12.99 -10.28
N THR A 206 -15.79 12.65 -10.46
CA THR A 206 -15.24 12.09 -11.70
C THR A 206 -14.18 11.02 -11.38
N PRO A 207 -14.03 9.98 -12.22
CA PRO A 207 -12.90 9.06 -12.14
C PRO A 207 -11.59 9.80 -12.50
N GLY A 208 -10.44 9.21 -12.14
CA GLY A 208 -9.12 9.80 -12.42
C GLY A 208 -8.00 9.05 -11.71
N ASP A 209 -6.76 9.50 -11.94
CA ASP A 209 -5.57 8.86 -11.36
C ASP A 209 -5.60 8.88 -9.83
N ASN A 210 -5.23 7.75 -9.22
CA ASN A 210 -5.29 7.51 -7.77
C ASN A 210 -6.68 7.76 -7.15
N ARG A 211 -7.77 7.55 -7.90
CA ARG A 211 -9.15 7.59 -7.39
C ARG A 211 -9.82 6.22 -7.48
N VAL A 212 -10.43 5.78 -6.38
CA VAL A 212 -11.29 4.59 -6.31
C VAL A 212 -12.75 5.00 -6.11
N ARG A 213 -13.72 4.27 -6.65
CA ARG A 213 -15.14 4.60 -6.45
C ARG A 213 -15.51 4.37 -4.99
N LEU A 214 -16.17 5.34 -4.37
CA LEU A 214 -16.90 5.11 -3.13
C LEU A 214 -18.33 4.73 -3.52
N PHE A 215 -18.73 3.51 -3.14
CA PHE A 215 -20.06 2.99 -3.37
C PHE A 215 -20.92 3.35 -2.15
N ARG A 216 -22.06 4.03 -2.36
CA ARG A 216 -23.16 3.95 -1.41
C ARG A 216 -23.81 2.59 -1.54
N LEU A 217 -24.04 1.94 -0.41
CA LEU A 217 -24.64 0.62 -0.27
C LEU A 217 -25.88 0.75 0.62
N TRP A 218 -26.96 0.05 0.27
CA TRP A 218 -28.18 0.00 1.07
C TRP A 218 -28.42 -1.41 1.60
N ASN A 219 -28.83 -1.53 2.87
CA ASN A 219 -29.29 -2.79 3.46
C ASN A 219 -30.73 -2.64 4.00
N ALA A 220 -31.68 -3.19 3.26
CA ALA A 220 -33.10 -3.12 3.58
C ALA A 220 -33.51 -3.86 4.87
N SER A 221 -32.64 -4.70 5.45
CA SER A 221 -32.93 -5.44 6.69
C SER A 221 -32.56 -4.65 7.96
N SER A 222 -31.48 -3.88 7.92
CA SER A 222 -31.10 -2.93 8.98
C SER A 222 -31.76 -1.55 8.80
N ARG A 223 -32.06 -1.18 7.53
CA ARG A 223 -32.43 0.16 7.06
C ARG A 223 -31.28 1.19 7.09
N ASP A 224 -30.07 0.73 6.77
CA ASP A 224 -28.83 1.47 6.97
C ASP A 224 -28.02 1.65 5.68
N HIS A 225 -27.31 2.77 5.60
CA HIS A 225 -26.46 3.17 4.47
C HIS A 225 -24.97 2.95 4.74
N GLY A 226 -24.41 1.90 4.12
CA GLY A 226 -22.97 1.66 4.11
C GLY A 226 -22.25 2.47 3.02
N TYR A 227 -21.01 2.88 3.27
CA TYR A 227 -20.11 3.47 2.27
C TYR A 227 -18.79 2.70 2.29
N SER A 228 -18.38 2.22 1.11
CA SER A 228 -17.25 1.31 0.96
C SER A 228 -16.57 1.53 -0.39
N THR A 229 -15.28 1.22 -0.51
CA THR A 229 -14.62 1.22 -1.83
C THR A 229 -14.99 -0.01 -2.68
N ARG A 230 -15.86 -0.89 -2.17
CA ARG A 230 -16.28 -2.14 -2.81
C ARG A 230 -17.78 -2.16 -3.10
N ALA A 231 -18.15 -2.74 -4.24
CA ALA A 231 -19.54 -2.92 -4.66
C ALA A 231 -20.36 -3.90 -3.78
N SER A 232 -19.69 -4.77 -3.02
CA SER A 232 -20.33 -5.82 -2.22
C SER A 232 -19.40 -6.28 -1.08
N SER A 233 -19.26 -5.48 -0.03
CA SER A 233 -18.34 -5.75 1.09
C SER A 233 -18.98 -6.47 2.29
N ALA A 234 -20.31 -6.45 2.44
CA ALA A 234 -21.01 -7.03 3.59
C ALA A 234 -22.34 -7.73 3.21
N PRO A 235 -22.79 -8.76 3.95
CA PRO A 235 -24.06 -9.44 3.69
C PRO A 235 -25.27 -8.49 3.79
N GLY A 236 -26.23 -8.63 2.87
CA GLY A 236 -27.45 -7.81 2.85
C GLY A 236 -27.31 -6.44 2.19
N TYR A 237 -26.07 -5.99 1.91
CA TYR A 237 -25.81 -4.73 1.23
C TYR A 237 -25.83 -4.86 -0.29
N ALA A 238 -26.53 -3.95 -0.96
CA ALA A 238 -26.52 -3.78 -2.41
C ALA A 238 -26.05 -2.37 -2.79
N ALA A 239 -25.17 -2.26 -3.78
CA ALA A 239 -24.66 -0.97 -4.25
C ALA A 239 -25.68 -0.17 -5.04
N GLU A 240 -25.82 1.12 -4.72
CA GLU A 240 -26.64 2.04 -5.50
C GLU A 240 -25.89 2.53 -6.76
N PRO A 241 -26.54 2.55 -7.94
CA PRO A 241 -25.93 3.00 -9.18
C PRO A 241 -26.04 4.50 -9.43
N TRP A 242 -26.97 5.18 -8.74
CA TRP A 242 -27.44 6.53 -9.05
C TRP A 242 -26.40 7.62 -8.78
N GLU A 243 -25.65 7.48 -7.69
CA GLU A 243 -24.59 8.41 -7.31
C GLU A 243 -23.21 7.81 -7.60
N GLN A 244 -22.37 8.56 -8.31
CA GLN A 244 -21.00 8.16 -8.61
C GLN A 244 -20.05 9.19 -8.01
N ILE A 245 -19.43 8.80 -6.90
CA ILE A 245 -18.43 9.56 -6.17
C ILE A 245 -17.16 8.72 -6.04
N TRP A 246 -16.02 9.39 -5.98
CA TRP A 246 -14.69 8.80 -5.92
C TRP A 246 -13.88 9.42 -4.79
N VAL A 247 -13.11 8.57 -4.12
CA VAL A 247 -12.24 8.89 -2.99
C VAL A 247 -10.79 8.60 -3.37
N TYR A 248 -9.84 9.13 -2.60
CA TYR A 248 -8.42 9.03 -2.93
C TYR A 248 -7.84 7.67 -2.51
N ASP A 249 -7.10 7.02 -3.40
CA ASP A 249 -6.36 5.80 -3.12
C ASP A 249 -5.05 6.14 -2.39
N ASN A 250 -5.13 6.38 -1.07
CA ASN A 250 -3.97 6.74 -0.25
C ASN A 250 -3.17 5.53 0.27
N PHE A 251 -3.40 4.30 -0.20
CA PHE A 251 -2.54 3.18 0.19
C PHE A 251 -2.35 2.12 -0.91
N GLY A 252 -2.57 2.47 -2.18
CA GLY A 252 -2.57 1.54 -3.30
C GLY A 252 -1.23 0.87 -3.63
N TYR A 253 -0.10 1.37 -3.13
CA TYR A 253 1.24 0.81 -3.40
C TYR A 253 1.66 -0.22 -2.35
N TYR A 254 0.81 -1.20 -2.08
CA TYR A 254 1.05 -2.27 -1.11
C TYR A 254 1.34 -3.60 -1.83
N GLY A 255 2.15 -4.47 -1.23
CA GLY A 255 2.48 -5.80 -1.79
C GLY A 255 3.96 -6.14 -1.69
N PHE A 256 4.45 -7.01 -2.57
CA PHE A 256 5.84 -7.47 -2.55
C PHE A 256 6.65 -6.96 -3.74
N PHE A 257 7.87 -6.48 -3.48
CA PHE A 257 8.92 -6.42 -4.50
C PHE A 257 9.47 -7.83 -4.71
N TYR A 258 9.16 -8.43 -5.85
CA TYR A 258 9.61 -9.74 -6.26
C TYR A 258 9.95 -9.69 -7.75
N THR A 259 11.18 -10.06 -8.12
CA THR A 259 11.71 -9.90 -9.49
C THR A 259 12.43 -11.14 -10.03
N ASP A 260 12.38 -12.28 -9.35
CA ASP A 260 12.91 -13.57 -9.84
C ASP A 260 11.75 -14.55 -10.09
N TYR A 261 10.86 -14.14 -11.00
CA TYR A 261 9.67 -14.90 -11.41
C TYR A 261 9.61 -15.12 -12.92
N THR A 262 8.88 -16.16 -13.31
CA THR A 262 8.60 -16.54 -14.71
C THR A 262 7.12 -16.87 -14.89
N ALA A 263 6.67 -17.11 -16.12
CA ALA A 263 5.32 -17.61 -16.40
C ALA A 263 5.01 -18.98 -15.74
N SER A 264 6.05 -19.72 -15.31
CA SER A 264 5.93 -21.00 -14.62
C SER A 264 5.74 -20.89 -13.11
N ASN A 265 5.98 -19.71 -12.52
CA ASN A 265 5.83 -19.47 -11.09
C ASN A 265 4.37 -19.05 -10.82
N HIS A 266 3.55 -19.98 -10.33
CA HIS A 266 2.11 -19.74 -10.08
C HIS A 266 1.84 -18.69 -8.98
N ASP A 267 2.85 -18.33 -8.20
CA ASP A 267 2.76 -17.44 -7.04
C ASP A 267 2.15 -16.06 -7.36
N LEU A 268 2.38 -15.53 -8.57
CA LEU A 268 1.78 -14.26 -9.02
C LEU A 268 0.26 -14.31 -9.14
N ALA A 269 -0.31 -15.47 -9.49
CA ALA A 269 -1.77 -15.64 -9.54
C ALA A 269 -2.39 -15.57 -8.13
N GLN A 270 -1.64 -16.01 -7.10
CA GLN A 270 -2.03 -15.84 -5.71
C GLN A 270 -1.82 -14.39 -5.27
N LEU A 271 -0.68 -13.76 -5.57
CA LEU A 271 -0.41 -12.38 -5.17
C LEU A 271 -1.41 -11.37 -5.75
N ARG A 272 -1.89 -11.56 -6.99
CA ARG A 272 -2.89 -10.67 -7.62
C ARG A 272 -4.25 -10.63 -6.91
N GLN A 273 -4.58 -11.65 -6.11
CA GLN A 273 -5.79 -11.66 -5.29
C GLN A 273 -5.75 -10.64 -4.15
N TRP A 274 -4.54 -10.25 -3.73
CA TRP A 274 -4.30 -9.38 -2.58
C TRP A 274 -3.76 -8.02 -2.99
N THR A 275 -2.90 -7.92 -4.01
CA THR A 275 -2.35 -6.64 -4.50
C THR A 275 -2.56 -6.46 -6.01
N ASN A 276 -2.74 -5.20 -6.41
CA ASN A 276 -2.78 -4.77 -7.82
C ASN A 276 -1.43 -4.21 -8.32
N THR A 277 -0.40 -4.18 -7.44
CA THR A 277 0.94 -3.64 -7.71
C THR A 277 1.91 -4.77 -8.06
N GLY A 278 2.62 -4.64 -9.19
CA GLY A 278 3.62 -5.63 -9.64
C GLY A 278 4.88 -5.00 -10.21
N PHE A 279 6.04 -5.65 -10.02
CA PHE A 279 7.36 -5.14 -10.39
C PHE A 279 7.98 -5.95 -11.53
N ALA A 280 8.31 -5.32 -12.65
CA ALA A 280 8.95 -5.98 -13.79
C ALA A 280 10.32 -5.35 -14.12
N SER A 281 11.33 -6.18 -14.41
CA SER A 281 12.65 -5.73 -14.88
C SER A 281 12.90 -6.02 -16.37
N SER A 282 11.95 -6.70 -17.04
CA SER A 282 12.06 -7.16 -18.42
C SER A 282 10.69 -7.21 -19.11
N MET A 283 10.69 -7.28 -20.46
CA MET A 283 9.46 -7.43 -21.24
C MET A 283 8.70 -8.72 -20.91
N ALA A 284 9.40 -9.85 -20.71
CA ALA A 284 8.76 -11.11 -20.34
C ALA A 284 8.06 -11.02 -18.96
N GLN A 285 8.69 -10.34 -18.00
CA GLN A 285 8.10 -10.10 -16.68
C GLN A 285 6.90 -9.15 -16.71
N LEU A 286 6.93 -8.13 -17.57
CA LEU A 286 5.80 -7.26 -17.86
C LEU A 286 4.65 -8.06 -18.50
N GLU A 287 4.94 -8.85 -19.53
CA GLU A 287 3.97 -9.72 -20.22
C GLU A 287 3.27 -10.68 -19.25
N VAL A 288 4.00 -11.25 -18.29
CA VAL A 288 3.45 -12.11 -17.22
C VAL A 288 2.54 -11.34 -16.25
N LEU A 289 2.92 -10.15 -15.76
CA LEU A 289 2.06 -9.34 -14.89
C LEU A 289 0.77 -8.92 -15.59
N LEU A 290 0.87 -8.50 -16.85
CA LEU A 290 -0.30 -8.09 -17.63
C LEU A 290 -1.23 -9.27 -17.93
N ALA A 291 -0.69 -10.48 -18.11
CA ALA A 291 -1.47 -11.71 -18.29
C ALA A 291 -2.20 -12.15 -16.99
N PHE A 292 -1.60 -11.93 -15.82
CA PHE A 292 -2.29 -12.12 -14.53
C PHE A 292 -3.26 -10.98 -14.18
N GLY A 293 -3.26 -9.87 -14.94
CA GLY A 293 -4.20 -8.76 -14.76
C GLY A 293 -3.78 -7.71 -13.74
N PHE A 294 -2.48 -7.57 -13.45
CA PHE A 294 -1.96 -6.42 -12.69
C PHE A 294 -2.18 -5.12 -13.49
N GLU A 295 -2.62 -4.07 -12.81
CA GLU A 295 -2.93 -2.76 -13.41
C GLU A 295 -1.87 -1.71 -13.07
N ARG A 296 -1.31 -1.75 -11.85
CA ARG A 296 -0.25 -0.86 -11.38
C ARG A 296 1.11 -1.56 -11.55
N VAL A 297 1.64 -1.54 -12.78
CA VAL A 297 2.96 -2.13 -13.08
C VAL A 297 4.08 -1.09 -12.97
N ILE A 298 5.02 -1.36 -12.08
CA ILE A 298 6.24 -0.59 -11.83
C ILE A 298 7.40 -1.25 -12.58
N TYR A 299 7.95 -0.57 -13.58
CA TYR A 299 9.07 -1.08 -14.36
C TYR A 299 10.40 -0.65 -13.71
N SER A 300 11.14 -1.63 -13.16
CA SER A 300 12.47 -1.42 -12.59
C SER A 300 13.52 -1.35 -13.70
N PHE A 301 14.34 -0.30 -13.68
CA PHE A 301 15.43 -0.10 -14.62
C PHE A 301 16.77 -0.09 -13.88
N ASP A 302 17.66 -1.02 -14.22
CA ASP A 302 19.03 -1.03 -13.69
C ASP A 302 19.87 0.09 -14.34
N PRO A 303 20.34 1.10 -13.57
CA PRO A 303 21.18 2.16 -14.10
C PRO A 303 22.56 1.64 -14.57
N TYR A 304 23.02 0.48 -14.10
CA TYR A 304 24.27 -0.16 -14.51
C TYR A 304 24.17 -0.86 -15.88
N ALA A 305 22.98 -1.27 -16.32
CA ALA A 305 22.74 -1.88 -17.63
C ALA A 305 23.03 -0.94 -18.82
N VAL A 306 23.26 0.35 -18.56
CA VAL A 306 23.75 1.33 -19.54
C VAL A 306 25.27 1.22 -19.74
N LEU A 307 26.05 0.85 -18.71
CA LEU A 307 27.52 0.90 -18.73
C LEU A 307 28.20 0.19 -19.92
N PRO A 308 27.75 -0.99 -20.40
CA PRO A 308 28.38 -1.64 -21.56
C PRO A 308 28.32 -0.82 -22.86
N ARG A 309 27.42 0.16 -22.97
CA ARG A 309 27.28 1.08 -24.12
C ARG A 309 28.13 2.36 -23.99
N VAL A 310 28.68 2.64 -22.81
CA VAL A 310 29.34 3.93 -22.50
C VAL A 310 30.72 4.06 -23.15
N GLY A 311 31.45 2.94 -23.25
CA GLY A 311 32.72 2.86 -23.98
C GLY A 311 33.92 3.60 -23.36
N VAL A 312 33.75 4.17 -22.16
CA VAL A 312 34.82 4.82 -21.37
C VAL A 312 34.71 4.42 -19.90
N ASP A 313 35.82 4.52 -19.16
CA ASP A 313 35.90 4.19 -17.75
C ASP A 313 35.08 5.16 -16.86
N PRO A 314 34.43 4.71 -15.76
CA PRO A 314 33.69 5.57 -14.83
C PRO A 314 34.47 6.72 -14.18
N GLY A 315 35.80 6.75 -14.26
CA GLY A 315 36.66 7.85 -13.83
C GLY A 315 37.03 8.85 -14.94
N SER A 316 36.68 8.61 -16.22
CA SER A 316 37.04 9.51 -17.33
C SER A 316 36.19 10.80 -17.31
N PRO A 317 36.75 11.97 -17.71
CA PRO A 317 35.99 13.22 -17.83
C PRO A 317 34.79 13.11 -18.79
N GLU A 318 34.92 12.29 -19.84
CA GLU A 318 33.91 12.04 -20.86
C GLU A 318 32.77 11.14 -20.35
N PHE A 319 32.97 10.40 -19.24
CA PHE A 319 32.02 9.40 -18.73
C PHE A 319 30.61 9.96 -18.59
N ARG A 320 30.44 11.16 -18.01
CA ARG A 320 29.11 11.77 -17.83
C ARG A 320 28.41 12.00 -19.16
N ALA A 321 29.11 12.56 -20.15
CA ALA A 321 28.55 12.84 -21.47
C ALA A 321 28.21 11.55 -22.23
N ARG A 322 29.10 10.54 -22.14
CA ARG A 322 28.92 9.22 -22.76
C ARG A 322 27.78 8.43 -22.11
N TYR A 323 27.66 8.45 -20.78
CA TYR A 323 26.59 7.80 -20.03
C TYR A 323 25.22 8.35 -20.45
N PHE A 324 25.04 9.67 -20.46
CA PHE A 324 23.76 10.26 -20.86
C PHE A 324 23.43 10.11 -22.36
N ALA A 325 24.44 9.94 -23.23
CA ALA A 325 24.19 9.55 -24.62
C ALA A 325 23.66 8.10 -24.72
N ALA A 326 24.35 7.15 -24.06
CA ALA A 326 23.94 5.75 -24.00
C ALA A 326 22.59 5.54 -23.28
N LEU A 327 22.28 6.35 -22.28
CA LEU A 327 20.99 6.34 -21.58
C LEU A 327 19.85 6.74 -22.53
N ARG A 328 19.98 7.86 -23.28
CA ARG A 328 18.94 8.26 -24.25
C ARG A 328 18.67 7.20 -25.30
N GLU A 329 19.71 6.51 -25.78
CA GLU A 329 19.57 5.39 -26.71
C GLU A 329 18.80 4.22 -26.05
N ALA A 330 19.18 3.83 -24.83
CA ALA A 330 18.53 2.75 -24.10
C ALA A 330 17.05 3.07 -23.76
N LEU A 331 16.75 4.30 -23.31
CA LEU A 331 15.39 4.74 -23.02
C LEU A 331 14.54 4.89 -24.29
N GLY A 332 15.13 5.37 -25.39
CA GLY A 332 14.47 5.42 -26.70
C GLY A 332 14.11 4.02 -27.20
N GLY A 333 15.03 3.06 -27.12
CA GLY A 333 14.78 1.66 -27.44
C GLY A 333 13.73 1.02 -26.53
N LEU A 334 13.76 1.30 -25.23
CA LEU A 334 12.74 0.83 -24.27
C LEU A 334 11.36 1.40 -24.60
N ARG A 335 11.25 2.70 -24.89
CA ARG A 335 10.00 3.35 -25.30
C ARG A 335 9.44 2.75 -26.59
N GLN A 336 10.29 2.49 -27.58
CA GLN A 336 9.89 1.81 -28.83
C GLN A 336 9.43 0.37 -28.57
N ALA A 337 10.13 -0.40 -27.73
CA ALA A 337 9.78 -1.78 -27.39
C ALA A 337 8.45 -1.89 -26.62
N LEU A 338 8.15 -0.91 -25.75
CA LEU A 338 6.86 -0.78 -25.07
C LEU A 338 5.75 -0.35 -26.03
N ALA A 339 5.98 0.68 -26.84
CA ALA A 339 4.99 1.21 -27.78
C ALA A 339 4.61 0.18 -28.86
N GLY A 340 5.59 -0.54 -29.43
CA GLY A 340 5.36 -1.59 -30.43
C GLY A 340 4.60 -2.82 -29.90
N ARG A 341 4.43 -2.95 -28.57
CA ARG A 341 3.58 -3.95 -27.91
C ARG A 341 2.25 -3.40 -27.40
N GLY A 342 2.03 -2.08 -27.50
CA GLY A 342 0.89 -1.40 -26.86
C GLY A 342 1.02 -1.24 -25.34
N TYR A 343 2.17 -1.58 -24.74
CA TYR A 343 2.37 -1.58 -23.28
C TYR A 343 2.82 -0.24 -22.70
N LEU A 344 3.04 0.79 -23.52
CA LEU A 344 3.48 2.12 -23.04
C LEU A 344 2.49 2.74 -22.04
N GLY A 345 1.18 2.52 -22.22
CA GLY A 345 0.14 2.92 -21.25
C GLY A 345 -0.20 1.85 -20.20
N ARG A 346 0.55 0.74 -20.13
CA ARG A 346 0.39 -0.34 -19.14
C ARG A 346 1.52 -0.38 -18.12
N VAL A 347 2.69 0.17 -18.44
CA VAL A 347 3.67 0.60 -17.44
C VAL A 347 3.19 1.95 -16.90
N THR A 348 2.84 1.97 -15.61
CA THR A 348 2.29 3.16 -14.92
C THR A 348 3.38 3.96 -14.22
N ASP A 349 4.43 3.26 -13.77
CA ASP A 349 5.48 3.77 -12.90
C ASP A 349 6.84 3.21 -13.35
N PHE A 350 7.91 3.97 -13.17
CA PHE A 350 9.31 3.54 -13.31
C PHE A 350 10.05 3.66 -11.99
N TYR A 351 10.78 2.61 -11.61
CA TYR A 351 11.76 2.62 -10.52
C TYR A 351 13.15 2.67 -11.13
N ILE A 352 13.92 3.74 -10.87
CA ILE A 352 15.10 4.07 -11.69
C ILE A 352 16.43 4.11 -10.94
N ALA A 353 16.41 4.29 -9.62
CA ALA A 353 17.62 4.26 -8.82
C ALA A 353 17.34 3.63 -7.47
N ASP A 354 18.23 2.71 -7.10
CA ASP A 354 18.32 2.12 -5.78
C ASP A 354 19.45 2.85 -5.04
N GLU A 355 19.16 3.35 -3.84
CA GLU A 355 20.07 4.07 -2.94
C GLU A 355 21.23 4.85 -3.60
N PRO A 356 20.95 5.89 -4.43
CA PRO A 356 21.97 6.52 -5.27
C PRO A 356 23.12 7.16 -4.47
N ALA A 357 22.91 7.43 -3.18
CA ALA A 357 23.95 7.90 -2.26
C ALA A 357 25.01 6.83 -1.91
N LEU A 358 24.71 5.52 -2.00
CA LEU A 358 25.69 4.44 -1.91
C LEU A 358 26.36 4.16 -3.26
N HIS A 359 25.60 4.30 -4.35
CA HIS A 359 26.00 3.99 -5.72
C HIS A 359 26.83 5.11 -6.40
N ARG A 360 27.78 5.70 -5.66
CA ARG A 360 28.63 6.83 -6.09
C ARG A 360 29.67 6.49 -7.17
N ASP A 361 29.92 5.21 -7.42
CA ASP A 361 30.67 4.77 -8.58
C ASP A 361 29.94 5.08 -9.90
N LEU A 362 28.61 5.24 -9.85
CA LEU A 362 27.77 5.72 -10.95
C LEU A 362 27.21 7.13 -10.70
N PHE A 363 26.38 7.31 -9.65
CA PHE A 363 25.73 8.57 -9.30
C PHE A 363 26.71 9.53 -8.61
N LYS A 364 27.58 10.16 -9.40
CA LYS A 364 28.71 10.97 -8.90
C LYS A 364 28.27 12.07 -7.93
N ASP A 365 27.23 12.83 -8.30
CA ASP A 365 26.73 14.01 -7.59
C ASP A 365 25.26 14.27 -7.90
N GLN A 366 24.67 15.27 -7.23
CA GLN A 366 23.26 15.66 -7.41
C GLN A 366 22.92 15.98 -8.87
N ALA A 367 23.78 16.74 -9.56
CA ALA A 367 23.61 17.07 -10.97
C ALA A 367 23.69 15.86 -11.93
N PHE A 368 24.22 14.71 -11.48
CA PHE A 368 24.09 13.45 -12.18
C PHE A 368 22.70 12.84 -11.96
N LEU A 369 22.24 12.77 -10.70
CA LEU A 369 20.95 12.17 -10.34
C LEU A 369 19.75 12.98 -10.86
N ASP A 370 19.82 14.30 -10.79
CA ASP A 370 18.80 15.22 -11.35
C ASP A 370 18.64 15.01 -12.85
N ARG A 371 19.77 15.06 -13.57
CA ARG A 371 19.80 14.84 -15.02
C ARG A 371 19.33 13.44 -15.39
N TYR A 372 19.66 12.43 -14.59
CA TYR A 372 19.19 11.07 -14.80
C TYR A 372 17.65 11.00 -14.75
N ALA A 373 17.01 11.69 -13.80
CA ALA A 373 15.55 11.81 -13.75
C ALA A 373 14.96 12.68 -14.89
N ASP A 374 15.63 13.75 -15.31
CA ASP A 374 15.23 14.56 -16.49
C ASP A 374 15.20 13.72 -17.77
N GLU A 375 16.24 12.92 -18.04
CA GLU A 375 16.33 12.11 -19.26
C GLU A 375 15.25 11.00 -19.27
N PHE A 376 14.88 10.49 -18.09
CA PHE A 376 13.72 9.63 -17.90
C PHE A 376 12.39 10.34 -18.18
N LYS A 377 12.13 11.51 -17.59
CA LYS A 377 10.89 12.27 -17.88
C LYS A 377 10.82 12.75 -19.33
N GLY A 378 11.95 13.00 -19.99
CA GLY A 378 12.01 13.28 -21.43
C GLY A 378 11.59 12.07 -22.28
N ALA A 379 11.97 10.86 -21.88
CA ALA A 379 11.58 9.62 -22.55
C ALA A 379 10.17 9.13 -22.16
N PHE A 380 9.70 9.41 -20.95
CA PHE A 380 8.47 8.89 -20.35
C PHE A 380 7.71 9.98 -19.56
N PRO A 381 7.17 11.01 -20.25
CA PRO A 381 6.60 12.19 -19.59
C PRO A 381 5.27 11.91 -18.87
N ALA A 382 4.56 10.84 -19.23
CA ALA A 382 3.26 10.48 -18.64
C ALA A 382 3.36 9.46 -17.50
N GLN A 383 4.50 8.76 -17.38
CA GLN A 383 4.72 7.76 -16.35
C GLN A 383 5.29 8.39 -15.08
N ARG A 384 4.93 7.83 -13.92
CA ARG A 384 5.49 8.24 -12.63
C ARG A 384 6.89 7.70 -12.45
N LEU A 385 7.71 8.40 -11.66
CA LEU A 385 9.14 8.18 -11.55
C LEU A 385 9.57 8.14 -10.08
N TRP A 386 10.22 7.03 -9.71
CA TRP A 386 10.55 6.66 -8.34
C TRP A 386 12.02 6.27 -8.19
N ALA A 387 12.59 6.53 -7.03
CA ALA A 387 13.89 6.01 -6.61
C ALA A 387 13.87 5.78 -5.09
N ALA A 388 14.64 4.79 -4.61
CA ALA A 388 14.82 4.57 -3.18
C ALA A 388 15.93 5.42 -2.58
N PHE A 389 15.67 5.87 -1.36
CA PHE A 389 16.61 6.58 -0.53
C PHE A 389 16.53 5.97 0.88
N ALA A 390 17.69 5.78 1.50
CA ALA A 390 17.81 5.08 2.77
C ALA A 390 18.67 5.88 3.75
N GLN A 391 18.84 5.32 4.94
CA GLN A 391 19.38 6.00 6.13
C GLN A 391 20.69 6.78 5.89
N VAL A 392 20.76 7.97 6.53
CA VAL A 392 21.93 8.86 6.50
C VAL A 392 23.19 8.15 7.01
N LEU A 393 24.11 7.83 6.09
CA LEU A 393 25.50 7.53 6.46
C LEU A 393 26.19 8.84 6.84
N PRO A 394 26.70 9.03 8.09
CA PRO A 394 27.19 10.33 8.57
C PRO A 394 28.46 10.88 7.89
N SER A 395 29.00 10.20 6.88
CA SER A 395 30.33 10.45 6.30
C SER A 395 30.33 10.96 4.85
N GLN A 396 29.16 11.08 4.20
CA GLN A 396 29.03 11.70 2.87
C GLN A 396 27.77 12.59 2.81
N PRO A 397 27.77 13.66 2.00
CA PRO A 397 26.55 14.42 1.76
C PRO A 397 25.50 13.53 1.10
N HIS A 398 24.23 13.70 1.49
CA HIS A 398 23.12 12.99 0.84
C HIS A 398 22.98 13.38 -0.63
N LEU A 399 22.33 12.52 -1.40
CA LEU A 399 21.65 12.93 -2.62
C LEU A 399 20.17 13.09 -2.27
N ASN A 400 19.61 14.24 -2.63
CA ASN A 400 18.19 14.54 -2.44
C ASN A 400 17.37 13.95 -3.59
N PRO A 401 16.07 13.67 -3.41
CA PRO A 401 15.16 13.30 -4.49
C PRO A 401 15.16 14.38 -5.58
N PRO A 402 15.47 14.05 -6.85
CA PRO A 402 15.33 14.99 -7.96
C PRO A 402 13.94 15.63 -8.00
N PRO A 403 13.83 16.93 -8.34
CA PRO A 403 12.53 17.60 -8.43
C PRO A 403 11.53 16.87 -9.36
N ARG A 404 12.07 16.19 -10.39
CA ARG A 404 11.36 15.39 -11.41
C ARG A 404 10.76 14.06 -10.94
N LEU A 405 11.10 13.56 -9.75
CA LEU A 405 10.44 12.36 -9.22
C LEU A 405 9.00 12.70 -8.83
N ASP A 406 8.05 11.82 -9.14
CA ASP A 406 6.64 11.98 -8.75
C ASP A 406 6.39 11.49 -7.31
N GLY A 407 7.33 10.74 -6.75
CA GLY A 407 7.32 10.27 -5.38
C GLY A 407 8.67 9.70 -4.94
N VAL A 408 8.77 9.32 -3.67
CA VAL A 408 10.02 8.84 -3.03
C VAL A 408 9.78 7.43 -2.47
N VAL A 409 10.67 6.49 -2.77
CA VAL A 409 10.73 5.22 -2.03
C VAL A 409 11.70 5.40 -0.86
N VAL A 410 11.34 4.91 0.32
CA VAL A 410 12.11 5.06 1.55
C VAL A 410 12.42 3.70 2.13
N ASP A 411 13.71 3.35 2.29
CA ASP A 411 14.08 2.24 3.16
C ASP A 411 14.37 2.77 4.57
N PRO A 412 13.52 2.45 5.58
CA PRO A 412 13.74 2.84 6.97
C PRO A 412 14.87 2.04 7.64
N TYR A 413 15.31 0.95 7.01
CA TYR A 413 16.40 0.08 7.41
C TYR A 413 16.22 -0.58 8.80
N PHE A 414 15.15 -1.38 8.92
CA PHE A 414 14.85 -2.24 10.06
C PHE A 414 15.87 -3.39 10.23
N TRP A 415 17.11 -3.07 10.59
CA TRP A 415 18.22 -4.01 10.77
C TRP A 415 18.19 -4.82 12.07
N ASP A 416 17.46 -4.35 13.09
CA ASP A 416 17.50 -4.95 14.42
C ASP A 416 16.41 -6.02 14.60
N GLN A 417 16.83 -7.29 14.70
CA GLN A 417 15.94 -8.41 15.03
C GLN A 417 15.32 -8.29 16.44
N GLY A 418 15.95 -7.49 17.32
CA GLY A 418 15.49 -7.13 18.66
C GLY A 418 14.49 -5.97 18.73
N LEU A 419 14.10 -5.33 17.62
CA LEU A 419 13.17 -4.19 17.66
C LEU A 419 11.84 -4.59 18.33
N ALA A 420 11.43 -3.84 19.36
CA ALA A 420 10.16 -4.05 20.03
C ALA A 420 8.99 -3.51 19.18
N VAL A 421 7.83 -4.17 19.24
CA VAL A 421 6.67 -3.87 18.37
C VAL A 421 6.11 -2.48 18.64
N ASP A 422 5.98 -2.11 19.92
CA ASP A 422 5.61 -0.77 20.37
C ASP A 422 6.57 0.31 19.84
N ALA A 423 7.86 -0.01 19.72
CA ALA A 423 8.89 0.90 19.22
C ALA A 423 8.88 1.14 17.69
N VAL A 424 8.07 0.42 16.88
CA VAL A 424 8.02 0.62 15.41
C VAL A 424 7.62 2.06 15.04
N SER A 425 6.59 2.61 15.68
CA SER A 425 6.17 4.01 15.45
C SER A 425 7.26 5.01 15.84
N LYS A 426 8.00 4.69 16.91
CA LYS A 426 9.12 5.50 17.39
C LYS A 426 10.28 5.49 16.39
N TYR A 427 10.63 4.32 15.87
CA TYR A 427 11.69 4.16 14.88
C TYR A 427 11.39 4.90 13.57
N LEU A 428 10.12 4.86 13.13
CA LEU A 428 9.65 5.56 11.93
C LEU A 428 9.63 7.09 12.10
N TYR A 429 9.14 7.63 13.24
CA TYR A 429 8.83 9.07 13.36
C TYR A 429 9.55 9.85 14.47
N GLU A 430 10.14 9.22 15.48
CA GLU A 430 10.65 9.92 16.67
C GLU A 430 12.17 9.89 16.79
N ALA A 431 12.79 11.04 16.49
CA ALA A 431 14.05 11.49 17.07
C ALA A 431 15.29 10.56 16.97
N HIS A 432 15.32 9.59 16.05
CA HIS A 432 16.57 9.36 15.32
C HIS A 432 16.76 10.54 14.36
N PRO A 433 17.93 11.23 14.36
CA PRO A 433 18.21 12.31 13.39
C PRO A 433 18.26 11.82 11.94
N ASN A 434 18.19 10.50 11.74
CA ASN A 434 18.22 9.80 10.47
C ASN A 434 16.89 9.06 10.18
N SER A 435 15.75 9.45 10.78
CA SER A 435 14.43 8.94 10.41
C SER A 435 14.18 9.22 8.92
N ALA A 436 14.26 8.18 8.10
CA ALA A 436 14.20 8.31 6.65
C ALA A 436 12.81 8.77 6.17
N LEU A 437 11.76 8.46 6.94
CA LEU A 437 10.39 8.88 6.66
C LEU A 437 10.17 10.38 6.96
N ASN A 438 10.70 10.90 8.08
CA ASN A 438 10.67 12.35 8.36
C ASN A 438 11.60 13.15 7.44
N TRP A 439 12.68 12.54 6.93
CA TRP A 439 13.50 13.11 5.87
C TRP A 439 12.71 13.22 4.56
N ALA A 440 12.05 12.14 4.13
CA ALA A 440 11.29 12.12 2.87
C ALA A 440 10.09 13.09 2.87
N LYS A 441 9.42 13.28 4.02
CA LYS A 441 8.33 14.27 4.18
C LYS A 441 8.75 15.71 3.89
N GLN A 442 10.04 16.06 3.97
CA GLN A 442 10.53 17.43 3.70
C GLN A 442 10.49 17.82 2.21
N PHE A 443 10.24 16.87 1.29
CA PHE A 443 10.22 17.11 -0.15
C PHE A 443 8.80 17.28 -0.74
N ASP A 444 7.75 17.25 0.09
CA ASP A 444 6.33 17.29 -0.31
C ASP A 444 6.00 16.36 -1.50
N LYS A 445 6.41 15.10 -1.36
CA LYS A 445 6.23 14.04 -2.37
C LYS A 445 5.56 12.83 -1.73
N PRO A 446 4.64 12.14 -2.43
CA PRO A 446 4.09 10.85 -2.01
C PRO A 446 5.20 9.84 -1.70
N ILE A 447 5.03 9.09 -0.61
CA ILE A 447 6.05 8.18 -0.08
C ILE A 447 5.58 6.74 -0.22
N ILE A 448 6.45 5.86 -0.71
CA ILE A 448 6.30 4.40 -0.57
C ILE A 448 7.38 3.93 0.40
N VAL A 449 7.01 3.14 1.40
CA VAL A 449 7.99 2.55 2.33
C VAL A 449 8.42 1.18 1.83
N ALA A 450 9.72 0.91 1.79
CA ALA A 450 10.27 -0.43 1.64
C ALA A 450 10.10 -1.16 2.99
N GLY A 451 9.18 -2.12 3.03
CA GLY A 451 8.74 -2.76 4.26
C GLY A 451 9.68 -3.85 4.75
N HIS A 452 9.75 -4.04 6.07
CA HIS A 452 10.61 -5.07 6.67
C HIS A 452 10.21 -6.48 6.24
N ALA A 453 11.10 -7.16 5.51
CA ALA A 453 10.90 -8.54 5.05
C ALA A 453 12.17 -9.41 5.20
N MET A 454 13.09 -9.01 6.08
CA MET A 454 14.34 -9.73 6.32
C MET A 454 14.10 -11.02 7.11
N TYR A 455 15.02 -11.98 6.96
CA TYR A 455 14.91 -13.29 7.63
C TYR A 455 15.55 -13.29 9.03
N PRO A 456 14.91 -13.89 10.05
CA PRO A 456 13.58 -14.50 10.04
C PRO A 456 12.47 -13.43 10.11
N VAL A 457 11.40 -13.61 9.32
CA VAL A 457 10.31 -12.63 9.25
C VAL A 457 9.53 -12.57 10.55
N ARG A 458 9.38 -11.37 11.09
CA ARG A 458 8.57 -11.06 12.27
C ARG A 458 7.23 -10.46 11.86
N ASN A 459 6.20 -11.32 11.78
CA ASN A 459 4.86 -10.93 11.35
C ASN A 459 4.23 -9.87 12.26
N ASP A 460 4.60 -9.84 13.54
CA ASP A 460 4.21 -8.82 14.52
C ASP A 460 4.80 -7.43 14.20
N LEU A 461 6.04 -7.38 13.68
CA LEU A 461 6.62 -6.13 13.16
C LEU A 461 5.99 -5.72 11.83
N VAL A 462 5.78 -6.67 10.91
CA VAL A 462 5.13 -6.41 9.60
C VAL A 462 3.71 -5.88 9.79
N GLU A 463 2.95 -6.49 10.71
CA GLU A 463 1.62 -6.01 11.06
C GLU A 463 1.68 -4.62 11.64
N ARG A 464 2.55 -4.38 12.63
CA ARG A 464 2.64 -3.07 13.26
C ARG A 464 3.12 -1.98 12.31
N GLU A 465 4.05 -2.30 11.40
CA GLU A 465 4.51 -1.43 10.32
C GLU A 465 3.34 -1.00 9.44
N TYR A 466 2.55 -1.95 8.92
CA TYR A 466 1.33 -1.64 8.16
C TYR A 466 0.33 -0.81 8.99
N GLN A 467 0.04 -1.23 10.23
CA GLN A 467 -0.91 -0.55 11.12
C GLN A 467 -0.52 0.91 11.41
N VAL A 468 0.78 1.20 11.50
CA VAL A 468 1.32 2.54 11.71
C VAL A 468 1.35 3.36 10.42
N LEU A 469 1.81 2.78 9.31
CA LEU A 469 1.98 3.49 8.03
C LEU A 469 0.66 3.74 7.30
N ARG A 470 -0.33 2.84 7.40
CA ARG A 470 -1.64 2.97 6.73
C ARG A 470 -2.52 4.14 7.22
N ASN A 471 -2.09 4.84 8.26
CA ASN A 471 -2.74 6.01 8.84
C ASN A 471 -1.94 7.32 8.58
N ASP A 472 -0.82 7.27 7.85
CA ASP A 472 -0.02 8.46 7.50
C ASP A 472 -0.41 8.99 6.11
N PRO A 473 -0.89 10.24 5.97
CA PRO A 473 -1.35 10.76 4.69
C PRO A 473 -0.21 11.00 3.67
N ALA A 474 1.05 11.07 4.08
CA ALA A 474 2.19 11.16 3.16
C ALA A 474 2.55 9.80 2.55
N VAL A 475 2.23 8.69 3.23
CA VAL A 475 2.56 7.33 2.80
C VAL A 475 1.43 6.77 1.95
N ILE A 476 1.72 6.49 0.67
CA ILE A 476 0.76 5.93 -0.29
C ILE A 476 0.93 4.42 -0.50
N GLY A 477 1.79 3.77 0.28
CA GLY A 477 1.91 2.31 0.31
C GLY A 477 3.16 1.79 1.00
N LEU A 478 3.24 0.45 1.06
CA LEU A 478 4.22 -0.34 1.80
C LEU A 478 4.58 -1.60 1.00
N VAL A 479 5.82 -1.67 0.52
CA VAL A 479 6.30 -2.71 -0.40
C VAL A 479 7.37 -3.56 0.27
N TRP A 480 7.05 -4.80 0.60
CA TRP A 480 7.95 -5.75 1.26
C TRP A 480 8.90 -6.42 0.28
N PHE A 481 10.20 -6.45 0.55
CA PHE A 481 11.20 -6.99 -0.38
C PHE A 481 11.42 -8.50 -0.19
N ILE A 482 11.02 -9.32 -1.17
CA ILE A 482 11.34 -10.75 -1.20
C ILE A 482 12.71 -10.95 -1.85
N TYR A 483 13.75 -11.08 -1.02
CA TYR A 483 15.14 -11.30 -1.44
C TYR A 483 15.47 -12.75 -1.91
N ASP A 484 14.47 -13.61 -2.12
CA ASP A 484 14.64 -15.01 -2.52
C ASP A 484 14.40 -15.21 -4.02
N LYS A 485 15.14 -16.16 -4.61
CA LYS A 485 15.12 -16.45 -6.06
C LYS A 485 14.02 -17.41 -6.47
N THR A 486 13.57 -18.23 -5.54
CA THR A 486 12.42 -19.12 -5.70
C THR A 486 11.65 -19.15 -4.39
N PHE A 487 10.41 -19.60 -4.43
CA PHE A 487 9.55 -19.75 -3.23
C PHE A 487 9.98 -20.95 -2.35
N VAL A 488 11.29 -21.23 -2.21
CA VAL A 488 11.81 -22.53 -1.72
C VAL A 488 13.01 -22.40 -0.76
N SER A 489 13.64 -21.23 -0.62
CA SER A 489 14.86 -21.03 0.20
C SER A 489 14.63 -20.31 1.54
N GLY A 490 13.41 -20.35 2.07
CA GLY A 490 13.07 -19.76 3.37
C GLY A 490 12.76 -18.26 3.34
N GLY A 491 12.69 -17.63 2.15
CA GLY A 491 12.18 -16.27 2.00
C GLY A 491 10.73 -16.10 2.47
N ALA A 492 10.33 -14.84 2.66
CA ALA A 492 9.07 -14.40 3.26
C ALA A 492 7.80 -15.16 2.79
N GLY A 493 7.71 -15.52 1.50
CA GLY A 493 6.58 -16.27 0.96
C GLY A 493 6.35 -17.66 1.59
N GLN A 494 7.41 -18.35 2.01
CA GLN A 494 7.30 -19.65 2.69
C GLN A 494 6.76 -19.55 4.12
N HIS A 495 6.61 -18.34 4.70
CA HIS A 495 6.11 -18.16 6.07
C HIS A 495 4.58 -18.09 6.08
N PRO A 496 3.83 -19.14 6.50
CA PRO A 496 2.38 -19.18 6.29
C PRO A 496 1.66 -18.04 7.00
N ALA A 497 2.07 -17.72 8.23
CA ALA A 497 1.50 -16.62 9.00
C ALA A 497 1.76 -15.21 8.40
N LEU A 498 2.74 -15.04 7.50
CA LEU A 498 2.90 -13.78 6.76
C LEU A 498 1.87 -13.71 5.64
N VAL A 499 1.72 -14.80 4.89
CA VAL A 499 0.74 -14.91 3.81
C VAL A 499 -0.68 -14.82 4.37
N ASP A 500 -0.95 -15.44 5.52
CA ASP A 500 -2.23 -15.35 6.23
C ASP A 500 -2.48 -13.98 6.85
N PHE A 501 -1.45 -13.29 7.36
CA PHE A 501 -1.56 -11.88 7.72
C PHE A 501 -1.96 -11.02 6.51
N ILE A 502 -1.31 -11.20 5.35
CA ILE A 502 -1.61 -10.44 4.12
C ILE A 502 -2.98 -10.80 3.53
N ARG A 503 -3.45 -12.04 3.65
CA ARG A 503 -4.86 -12.41 3.40
C ARG A 503 -5.81 -11.70 4.37
N GLY A 504 -5.42 -11.59 5.64
CA GLY A 504 -6.13 -10.91 6.72
C GLY A 504 -6.20 -9.38 6.55
N LEU A 505 -5.25 -8.76 5.85
CA LEU A 505 -5.18 -7.31 5.64
C LEU A 505 -6.41 -6.69 4.98
N ARG A 506 -7.23 -7.50 4.28
CA ARG A 506 -8.50 -7.08 3.65
C ARG A 506 -8.41 -5.81 2.81
N VAL A 507 -7.27 -5.58 2.15
CA VAL A 507 -7.15 -4.62 1.05
C VAL A 507 -7.33 -5.39 -0.27
N VAL A 508 -8.56 -5.85 -0.51
CA VAL A 508 -9.01 -6.31 -1.83
C VAL A 508 -9.30 -5.05 -2.68
N PRO A 509 -8.82 -4.96 -3.93
CA PRO A 509 -9.07 -3.82 -4.82
C PRO A 509 -10.54 -3.68 -5.24
#